data_AF-A0AA47I7Q7-F1
#
_entry.id   AF-A0AA47I7Q7-F1
#
_cell.length_a   1.000
_cell.length_b   1.000
_cell.length_c   1.000
_cell.angle_alpha   90.00
_cell.angle_beta   90.00
_cell.angle_gamma   90.00
#
_symmetry.space_group_name_H-M   'P 1'
#
loop_
_entity.id
_entity.type
_entity.pdbx_description
1 polymer ?
#
loop_
_entity_poly.entity_id
_entity_poly.type
_entity_poly.pdbx_seq_one_letter_code
_entity_poly.pdbx_strand_id
1 'polypeptide(L)'
;MAELQVQTKVTQIIPAKVSFNYAEIDTQLDVTLKKYNGLVFTEDTVKECKKTMTELRKGKKSLNDFRIKTKALLTEDITKFEDQCKKLNDKFDTVINPISLQADKFEVDRREQKRIDIQTIIDTLTDERFLEYKYYSQLVITEQMLNKGTKIKAINIDLTNQADLLLSQQNIEEANIELIKSKVELANSQYGVTLLNNLYLGLLEDGKDINSLIKMINENAEKTKIVAEEAEAERLAIEARKAERKIKLEADNVAQKKADRVNHERQIELEKRREADRAKWKAEEEAESERLDAIKKEESRVNEAKVIIPGPSKVVEQAKLKATETYTVTGTETQLDALEEYLNDNGYTWI
;
A
#
# COMPACT_ATOMS: atom_id res chain seq x y z
N MET A 1 -22.63 17.61 67.41
CA MET A 1 -23.37 18.72 66.78
C MET A 1 -24.63 18.94 67.60
N ALA A 2 -25.01 20.19 67.89
CA ALA A 2 -26.34 20.49 68.40
C ALA A 2 -27.33 20.55 67.22
N GLU A 3 -28.58 20.18 67.44
CA GLU A 3 -29.64 20.31 66.43
C GLU A 3 -30.14 21.76 66.37
N LEU A 4 -30.23 22.32 65.17
CA LEU A 4 -30.71 23.70 64.98
C LEU A 4 -32.24 23.73 64.91
N GLN A 5 -32.89 23.97 66.05
CA GLN A 5 -34.34 24.12 66.12
C GLN A 5 -34.75 25.61 66.06
N VAL A 6 -35.49 26.00 65.02
CA VAL A 6 -36.03 27.36 64.86
C VAL A 6 -37.55 27.32 65.02
N GLN A 7 -38.05 27.74 66.18
CA GLN A 7 -39.47 27.71 66.50
C GLN A 7 -40.19 28.96 65.94
N THR A 8 -40.86 28.82 64.80
CA THR A 8 -41.71 29.86 64.24
C THR A 8 -43.06 29.93 64.96
N LYS A 9 -43.40 31.07 65.55
CA LYS A 9 -44.70 31.32 66.19
C LYS A 9 -45.35 32.57 65.60
N VAL A 10 -46.58 32.43 65.10
CA VAL A 10 -47.42 33.58 64.75
C VAL A 10 -47.88 34.27 66.04
N THR A 11 -47.63 35.56 66.16
CA THR A 11 -47.97 36.38 67.33
C THR A 11 -49.37 37.00 67.23
N GLN A 12 -49.75 37.46 66.05
CA GLN A 12 -51.04 38.10 65.77
C GLN A 12 -51.39 37.96 64.28
N ILE A 13 -52.68 37.85 63.96
CA ILE A 13 -53.23 37.99 62.60
C ILE A 13 -54.40 38.98 62.67
N ILE A 14 -54.47 39.91 61.72
CA ILE A 14 -55.60 40.83 61.56
C ILE A 14 -56.16 40.63 60.14
N PRO A 15 -57.37 40.05 59.97
CA PRO A 15 -57.95 39.84 58.64
C PRO A 15 -58.29 41.17 57.95
N ALA A 16 -57.72 41.39 56.76
CA ALA A 16 -58.04 42.54 55.92
C ALA A 16 -59.48 42.46 55.40
N LYS A 17 -60.30 43.48 55.66
CA LYS A 17 -61.68 43.62 55.15
C LYS A 17 -61.84 44.98 54.46
N VAL A 18 -62.54 44.98 53.32
CA VAL A 18 -62.83 46.20 52.55
C VAL A 18 -64.34 46.40 52.47
N SER A 19 -64.78 47.60 52.83
CA SER A 19 -66.07 48.15 52.45
C SER A 19 -65.81 49.44 51.66
N PHE A 20 -66.53 49.66 50.57
CA PHE A 20 -66.52 50.92 49.82
C PHE A 20 -67.92 51.23 49.32
N ASN A 21 -68.16 52.43 48.81
CA ASN A 21 -69.46 52.92 48.38
C ASN A 21 -69.92 52.34 47.02
N TYR A 22 -69.91 51.01 46.90
CA TYR A 22 -70.32 50.28 45.69
C TYR A 22 -71.67 50.77 45.17
N ALA A 23 -72.72 50.76 46.00
CA ALA A 23 -74.09 51.07 45.57
C ALA A 23 -74.27 52.50 45.05
N GLU A 24 -73.52 53.46 45.60
CA GLU A 24 -73.50 54.85 45.12
C GLU A 24 -72.86 54.94 43.74
N ILE A 25 -71.67 54.34 43.57
CA ILE A 25 -70.91 54.36 42.31
C ILE A 25 -71.65 53.57 41.23
N ASP A 26 -72.25 52.44 41.56
CA ASP A 26 -73.03 51.59 40.65
C ASP A 26 -74.24 52.38 40.10
N THR A 27 -75.04 52.97 41.00
CA THR A 27 -76.18 53.84 40.64
C THR A 27 -75.72 55.07 39.83
N GLN A 28 -74.61 55.71 40.22
CA GLN A 28 -74.07 56.88 39.53
C GLN A 28 -73.60 56.52 38.12
N LEU A 29 -72.90 55.40 37.93
CA LEU A 29 -72.49 54.89 36.64
C LEU A 29 -73.70 54.55 35.78
N ASP A 30 -74.70 53.87 36.35
CA ASP A 30 -75.89 53.46 35.62
C ASP A 30 -76.69 54.67 35.09
N VAL A 31 -76.80 55.75 35.87
CA VAL A 31 -77.39 57.04 35.43
C VAL A 31 -76.48 57.80 34.45
N THR A 32 -75.17 57.74 34.62
CA THR A 32 -74.22 58.53 33.79
C THR A 32 -73.96 57.89 32.44
N LEU A 33 -73.83 56.56 32.37
CA LEU A 33 -73.58 55.81 31.15
C LEU A 33 -74.79 55.82 30.22
N LYS A 34 -76.02 55.81 30.77
CA LYS A 34 -77.26 55.94 29.97
C LYS A 34 -77.31 57.21 29.12
N LYS A 35 -76.63 58.30 29.52
CA LYS A 35 -76.51 59.55 28.74
C LYS A 35 -75.65 59.42 27.47
N TYR A 36 -74.87 58.34 27.36
CA TYR A 36 -73.98 58.08 26.22
C TYR A 36 -74.50 56.95 25.32
N ASN A 37 -75.61 56.29 25.69
CA ASN A 37 -76.29 55.35 24.82
C ASN A 37 -76.90 56.10 23.61
N GLY A 38 -76.63 55.61 22.40
CA GLY A 38 -77.10 56.24 21.16
C GLY A 38 -76.19 57.35 20.61
N LEU A 39 -75.00 57.60 21.19
CA LEU A 39 -73.99 58.45 20.54
C LEU A 39 -73.50 57.83 19.22
N VAL A 40 -73.92 58.40 18.10
CA VAL A 40 -73.46 58.05 16.75
C VAL A 40 -72.28 58.94 16.36
N PHE A 41 -71.25 58.35 15.76
CA PHE A 41 -70.18 59.08 15.08
C PHE A 41 -70.66 59.57 13.71
N THR A 42 -70.92 60.87 13.60
CA THR A 42 -71.07 61.61 12.34
C THR A 42 -69.93 62.62 12.23
N GLU A 43 -69.71 63.23 11.06
CA GLU A 43 -68.57 64.15 10.83
C GLU A 43 -68.52 65.30 11.86
N ASP A 44 -69.67 65.87 12.20
CA ASP A 44 -69.79 66.92 13.22
C ASP A 44 -69.51 66.42 14.65
N THR A 45 -69.92 65.20 14.99
CA THR A 45 -69.82 64.68 16.38
C THR A 45 -68.49 64.01 16.70
N VAL A 46 -67.65 63.66 15.71
CA VAL A 46 -66.39 62.91 15.91
C VAL A 46 -65.52 63.46 17.05
N LYS A 47 -65.42 64.79 17.15
CA LYS A 47 -64.58 65.49 18.14
C LYS A 47 -65.11 65.30 19.57
N GLU A 48 -66.42 65.39 19.75
CA GLU A 48 -67.07 65.20 21.05
C GLU A 48 -67.10 63.71 21.44
N CYS A 49 -67.48 62.82 20.53
CA CYS A 49 -67.47 61.37 20.77
C CYS A 49 -66.06 60.85 21.14
N LYS A 50 -64.99 61.39 20.54
CA LYS A 50 -63.60 61.10 20.97
C LYS A 50 -63.28 61.61 22.38
N LYS A 51 -63.78 62.78 22.77
CA LYS A 51 -63.63 63.34 24.13
C LYS A 51 -64.35 62.45 25.16
N THR A 52 -65.62 62.16 24.94
CA THR A 52 -66.45 61.29 25.80
C THR A 52 -65.84 59.90 25.97
N MET A 53 -65.40 59.26 24.87
CA MET A 53 -64.68 57.98 24.92
C MET A 53 -63.40 58.06 25.79
N THR A 54 -62.68 59.17 25.74
CA THR A 54 -61.47 59.38 26.53
C THR A 54 -61.79 59.57 28.02
N GLU A 55 -62.88 60.25 28.34
CA GLU A 55 -63.36 60.45 29.71
C GLU A 55 -63.88 59.14 30.34
N LEU A 56 -64.62 58.33 29.59
CA LEU A 56 -65.02 56.99 30.01
C LEU A 56 -63.81 56.06 30.26
N ARG A 57 -62.79 56.12 29.40
CA ARG A 57 -61.52 55.39 29.59
C ARG A 57 -60.77 55.86 30.85
N LYS A 58 -60.76 57.16 31.15
CA LYS A 58 -60.21 57.70 32.41
C LYS A 58 -60.97 57.19 33.64
N GLY A 59 -62.31 57.20 33.60
CA GLY A 59 -63.15 56.66 34.69
C GLY A 59 -62.87 55.17 34.96
N LYS A 60 -62.88 54.34 33.91
CA LYS A 60 -62.54 52.91 34.00
C LYS A 60 -61.12 52.68 34.55
N LYS A 61 -60.13 53.49 34.13
CA LYS A 61 -58.78 53.44 34.70
C LYS A 61 -58.80 53.80 36.19
N SER A 62 -59.46 54.89 36.59
CA SER A 62 -59.50 55.35 37.98
C SER A 62 -60.06 54.30 38.95
N LEU A 63 -61.10 53.56 38.55
CA LEU A 63 -61.67 52.47 39.35
C LEU A 63 -60.68 51.29 39.50
N ASN A 64 -59.94 50.95 38.44
CA ASN A 64 -58.89 49.94 38.51
C ASN A 64 -57.68 50.40 39.35
N ASP A 65 -57.27 51.66 39.22
CA ASP A 65 -56.15 52.23 39.97
C ASP A 65 -56.50 52.33 41.47
N PHE A 66 -57.75 52.61 41.82
CA PHE A 66 -58.28 52.47 43.18
C PHE A 66 -58.16 51.01 43.67
N ARG A 67 -58.66 50.03 42.91
CA ARG A 67 -58.55 48.60 43.25
C ARG A 67 -57.10 48.16 43.50
N ILE A 68 -56.15 48.62 42.67
CA ILE A 68 -54.73 48.30 42.81
C ILE A 68 -54.14 48.94 44.07
N LYS A 69 -54.37 50.25 44.29
CA LYS A 69 -53.86 50.97 45.47
C LYS A 69 -54.43 50.40 46.77
N THR A 70 -55.74 50.16 46.82
CA THR A 70 -56.41 49.55 47.97
C THR A 70 -55.88 48.16 48.24
N LYS A 71 -55.66 47.30 47.23
CA LYS A 71 -55.00 46.00 47.43
C LYS A 71 -53.60 46.18 48.03
N ALA A 72 -52.77 47.04 47.44
CA ALA A 72 -51.38 47.23 47.86
C ALA A 72 -51.27 47.67 49.33
N LEU A 73 -52.10 48.64 49.77
CA LEU A 73 -52.18 49.09 51.16
C LEU A 73 -52.56 47.96 52.12
N LEU A 74 -53.50 47.08 51.73
CA LEU A 74 -53.99 45.99 52.57
C LEU A 74 -53.05 44.78 52.61
N THR A 75 -52.19 44.62 51.60
CA THR A 75 -51.15 43.58 51.57
C THR A 75 -49.79 44.09 52.06
N GLU A 76 -49.65 45.38 52.41
CA GLU A 76 -48.35 45.99 52.74
C GLU A 76 -47.63 45.26 53.88
N ASP A 77 -48.36 44.95 54.97
CA ASP A 77 -47.79 44.22 56.11
C ASP A 77 -47.59 42.72 55.83
N ILE A 78 -48.32 42.14 54.88
CA ILE A 78 -48.09 40.77 54.40
C ILE A 78 -46.78 40.73 53.60
N THR A 79 -46.56 41.68 52.69
CA THR A 79 -45.30 41.79 51.95
C THR A 79 -44.11 42.11 52.88
N LYS A 80 -44.28 42.93 53.93
CA LYS A 80 -43.26 43.10 54.98
C LYS A 80 -42.94 41.79 55.71
N PHE A 81 -43.95 40.97 55.99
CA PHE A 81 -43.76 39.65 56.61
C PHE A 81 -43.05 38.67 55.65
N GLU A 82 -43.43 38.61 54.37
CA GLU A 82 -42.76 37.82 53.34
C GLU A 82 -41.28 38.25 53.18
N ASP A 83 -41.01 39.54 53.14
CA ASP A 83 -39.66 40.12 53.13
C ASP A 83 -38.85 39.79 54.41
N GLN A 84 -39.50 39.72 55.58
CA GLN A 84 -38.85 39.32 56.83
C GLN A 84 -38.51 37.83 56.81
N CYS A 85 -39.43 36.96 56.36
CA CYS A 85 -39.17 35.54 56.15
C CYS A 85 -38.02 35.32 55.16
N LYS A 86 -37.99 36.07 54.05
CA LYS A 86 -36.89 36.02 53.09
C LYS A 86 -35.55 36.43 53.72
N LYS A 87 -35.51 37.58 54.42
CA LYS A 87 -34.31 38.05 55.17
C LYS A 87 -33.86 37.12 56.29
N LEU A 88 -34.72 36.18 56.72
CA LEU A 88 -34.32 35.08 57.60
C LEU A 88 -33.77 33.90 56.79
N ASN A 89 -34.37 33.53 55.65
CA ASN A 89 -33.83 32.51 54.74
C ASN A 89 -32.41 32.87 54.24
N ASP A 90 -32.23 34.11 53.80
CA ASP A 90 -30.95 34.65 53.31
C ASP A 90 -29.81 34.42 54.32
N LYS A 91 -30.09 34.40 55.64
CA LYS A 91 -29.10 34.13 56.70
C LYS A 91 -28.68 32.66 56.77
N PHE A 92 -29.57 31.72 56.47
CA PHE A 92 -29.18 30.32 56.31
C PHE A 92 -28.32 30.18 55.06
N ASP A 93 -28.73 30.81 53.94
CA ASP A 93 -28.02 30.73 52.66
C ASP A 93 -26.58 31.28 52.74
N THR A 94 -26.33 32.35 53.52
CA THR A 94 -24.96 32.85 53.78
C THR A 94 -24.04 31.86 54.51
N VAL A 95 -24.59 30.84 55.16
CA VAL A 95 -23.83 29.80 55.88
C VAL A 95 -23.83 28.47 55.11
N ILE A 96 -24.97 28.09 54.54
CA ILE A 96 -25.14 26.86 53.76
C ILE A 96 -24.31 26.90 52.47
N ASN A 97 -24.35 28.00 51.71
CA ASN A 97 -23.69 28.04 50.40
C ASN A 97 -22.16 27.89 50.50
N PRO A 98 -21.44 28.58 51.41
CA PRO A 98 -20.01 28.33 51.63
C PRO A 98 -19.70 26.89 52.09
N ILE A 99 -20.57 26.28 52.90
CA ILE A 99 -20.38 24.90 53.38
C ILE A 99 -20.60 23.88 52.25
N SER A 100 -21.61 24.07 51.40
CA SER A 100 -21.82 23.22 50.21
C SER A 100 -20.62 23.29 49.28
N LEU A 101 -20.19 24.50 48.91
CA LEU A 101 -19.03 24.70 48.04
C LEU A 101 -17.74 24.10 48.61
N GLN A 102 -17.57 24.11 49.94
CA GLN A 102 -16.45 23.43 50.60
C GLN A 102 -16.58 21.90 50.57
N ALA A 103 -17.79 21.34 50.74
CA ALA A 103 -18.03 19.90 50.66
C ALA A 103 -17.87 19.37 49.23
N ASP A 104 -18.40 20.09 48.24
CA ASP A 104 -18.26 19.80 46.81
C ASP A 104 -16.78 19.83 46.40
N LYS A 105 -16.05 20.89 46.78
CA LYS A 105 -14.61 20.98 46.55
C LYS A 105 -13.85 19.85 47.27
N PHE A 106 -14.17 19.53 48.52
CA PHE A 106 -13.49 18.45 49.26
C PHE A 106 -13.67 17.07 48.59
N GLU A 107 -14.86 16.77 48.06
CA GLU A 107 -15.10 15.51 47.34
C GLU A 107 -14.36 15.45 45.98
N VAL A 108 -14.13 16.60 45.32
CA VAL A 108 -13.28 16.76 44.12
C VAL A 108 -11.80 16.63 44.47
N ASP A 109 -11.27 17.44 45.39
CA ASP A 109 -9.87 17.44 45.83
C ASP A 109 -9.46 16.02 46.30
N ARG A 110 -10.33 15.33 47.04
CA ARG A 110 -10.10 13.93 47.46
C ARG A 110 -10.13 12.95 46.29
N ARG A 111 -10.95 13.15 45.26
CA ARG A 111 -10.92 12.31 44.04
C ARG A 111 -9.61 12.51 43.27
N GLU A 112 -9.11 13.74 43.20
CA GLU A 112 -7.89 14.04 42.46
C GLU A 112 -6.62 13.64 43.21
N GLN A 113 -6.54 13.85 44.53
CA GLN A 113 -5.47 13.26 45.35
C GLN A 113 -5.43 11.74 45.16
N LYS A 114 -6.60 11.08 45.13
CA LYS A 114 -6.67 9.64 44.87
C LYS A 114 -6.20 9.25 43.46
N ARG A 115 -6.39 10.11 42.45
CA ARG A 115 -5.80 9.90 41.11
C ARG A 115 -4.29 9.95 41.19
N ILE A 116 -3.73 10.96 41.87
CA ILE A 116 -2.27 11.11 42.06
C ILE A 116 -1.69 9.91 42.81
N ASP A 117 -2.34 9.44 43.88
CA ASP A 117 -1.94 8.24 44.63
C ASP A 117 -1.87 6.99 43.72
N ILE A 118 -2.85 6.83 42.82
CA ILE A 118 -2.93 5.69 41.89
C ILE A 118 -1.92 5.84 40.75
N GLN A 119 -1.73 7.04 40.21
CA GLN A 119 -0.73 7.30 39.18
C GLN A 119 0.67 6.99 39.71
N THR A 120 0.99 7.44 40.93
CA THR A 120 2.26 7.13 41.60
C THR A 120 2.50 5.62 41.72
N ILE A 121 1.45 4.81 41.93
CA ILE A 121 1.54 3.34 41.94
C ILE A 121 1.82 2.79 40.53
N ILE A 122 1.17 3.32 39.50
CA ILE A 122 1.39 2.92 38.09
C ILE A 122 2.82 3.27 37.65
N ASP A 123 3.28 4.48 37.96
CA ASP A 123 4.62 4.97 37.64
C ASP A 123 5.68 4.07 38.32
N THR A 124 5.51 3.82 39.63
CA THR A 124 6.40 2.92 40.40
C THR A 124 6.43 1.50 39.81
N LEU A 125 5.27 0.91 39.51
CA LEU A 125 5.19 -0.42 38.90
C LEU A 125 5.75 -0.47 37.48
N THR A 126 5.77 0.65 36.76
CA THR A 126 6.36 0.77 35.42
C THR A 126 7.88 0.81 35.52
N ASP A 127 8.42 1.66 36.38
CA ASP A 127 9.86 1.85 36.59
C ASP A 127 10.52 0.60 37.23
N GLU A 128 9.91 0.00 38.25
CA GLU A 128 10.43 -1.22 38.91
C GLU A 128 10.52 -2.43 37.97
N ARG A 129 9.79 -2.41 36.86
CA ARG A 129 9.63 -3.54 35.92
C ARG A 129 10.22 -3.26 34.54
N PHE A 130 10.67 -2.04 34.27
CA PHE A 130 11.13 -1.59 32.94
C PHE A 130 10.11 -1.86 31.82
N LEU A 131 8.82 -1.66 32.12
CA LEU A 131 7.74 -1.90 31.14
C LEU A 131 7.84 -0.91 29.98
N GLU A 132 7.89 -1.41 28.74
CA GLU A 132 7.83 -0.55 27.56
C GLU A 132 6.47 0.15 27.42
N TYR A 133 6.44 1.25 26.65
CA TYR A 133 5.25 2.04 26.37
C TYR A 133 4.05 1.21 25.89
N LYS A 134 4.29 0.18 25.07
CA LYS A 134 3.30 -0.78 24.57
C LYS A 134 2.52 -1.48 25.69
N TYR A 135 3.15 -1.69 26.84
CA TYR A 135 2.61 -2.44 27.96
C TYR A 135 2.09 -1.51 29.07
N TYR A 136 2.89 -0.55 29.55
CA TYR A 136 2.45 0.29 30.67
C TYR A 136 1.25 1.19 30.31
N SER A 137 1.08 1.57 29.05
CA SER A 137 -0.09 2.33 28.58
C SER A 137 -1.44 1.60 28.76
N GLN A 138 -1.41 0.29 29.08
CA GLN A 138 -2.59 -0.51 29.40
C GLN A 138 -3.01 -0.41 30.88
N LEU A 139 -2.15 0.12 31.77
CA LEU A 139 -2.44 0.36 33.20
C LEU A 139 -3.26 1.65 33.37
N VAL A 140 -4.54 1.61 33.02
CA VAL A 140 -5.42 2.80 32.97
C VAL A 140 -6.18 3.03 34.27
N ILE A 141 -6.15 4.27 34.80
CA ILE A 141 -6.96 4.68 35.96
C ILE A 141 -8.45 4.75 35.58
N THR A 142 -9.24 3.78 36.05
CA THR A 142 -10.69 3.72 35.84
C THR A 142 -11.49 4.53 36.87
N GLU A 143 -12.70 4.97 36.50
CA GLU A 143 -13.61 5.68 37.41
C GLU A 143 -14.00 4.84 38.65
N GLN A 144 -14.09 3.51 38.49
CA GLN A 144 -14.33 2.56 39.56
C GLN A 144 -13.24 2.63 40.64
N MET A 145 -11.99 2.91 40.26
CA MET A 145 -10.86 3.07 41.19
C MET A 145 -10.94 4.39 41.96
N LEU A 146 -11.54 5.44 41.39
CA LEU A 146 -11.69 6.76 42.03
C LEU A 146 -12.80 6.82 43.10
N ASN A 147 -13.69 5.83 43.15
CA ASN A 147 -14.80 5.77 44.11
C ASN A 147 -14.36 5.74 45.59
N LYS A 148 -15.17 6.34 46.48
CA LYS A 148 -14.93 6.44 47.94
C LYS A 148 -14.84 5.09 48.65
N GLY A 149 -15.51 4.06 48.12
CA GLY A 149 -15.49 2.70 48.66
C GLY A 149 -14.17 1.96 48.39
N THR A 150 -13.68 2.02 47.15
CA THR A 150 -12.53 1.25 46.63
C THR A 150 -11.25 1.61 47.38
N LYS A 151 -10.54 0.61 47.91
CA LYS A 151 -9.35 0.84 48.76
C LYS A 151 -8.07 0.87 47.94
N ILE A 152 -7.17 1.82 48.22
CA ILE A 152 -5.84 1.92 47.57
C ILE A 152 -5.08 0.60 47.67
N LYS A 153 -5.14 -0.13 48.80
CA LYS A 153 -4.52 -1.45 48.93
C LYS A 153 -5.05 -2.50 47.93
N ALA A 154 -6.35 -2.48 47.63
CA ALA A 154 -6.93 -3.40 46.65
C ALA A 154 -6.56 -3.00 45.21
N ILE A 155 -6.55 -1.69 44.94
CA ILE A 155 -6.11 -1.12 43.66
C ILE A 155 -4.63 -1.44 43.38
N ASN A 156 -3.77 -1.32 44.39
CA ASN A 156 -2.35 -1.65 44.29
C ASN A 156 -2.13 -3.14 43.97
N ILE A 157 -2.85 -4.06 44.64
CA ILE A 157 -2.77 -5.50 44.33
C ILE A 157 -3.23 -5.79 42.89
N ASP A 158 -4.35 -5.19 42.46
CA ASP A 158 -4.90 -5.37 41.12
C ASP A 158 -3.93 -4.87 40.03
N LEU A 159 -3.43 -3.63 40.16
CA LEU A 159 -2.41 -3.07 39.28
C LEU A 159 -1.10 -3.86 39.29
N THR A 160 -0.69 -4.40 40.45
CA THR A 160 0.51 -5.25 40.54
C THR A 160 0.34 -6.52 39.71
N ASN A 161 -0.78 -7.23 39.85
CA ASN A 161 -1.09 -8.42 39.06
C ASN A 161 -1.16 -8.12 37.54
N GLN A 162 -1.70 -6.96 37.17
CA GLN A 162 -1.74 -6.51 35.78
C GLN A 162 -0.33 -6.21 35.25
N ALA A 163 0.51 -5.54 36.04
CA ALA A 163 1.90 -5.25 35.69
C ALA A 163 2.78 -6.52 35.62
N ASP A 164 2.55 -7.52 36.47
CA ASP A 164 3.16 -8.85 36.37
C ASP A 164 2.79 -9.57 35.07
N LEU A 165 1.50 -9.53 34.69
CA LEU A 165 1.02 -10.13 33.44
C LEU A 165 1.61 -9.42 32.21
N LEU A 166 1.68 -8.09 32.24
CA LEU A 166 2.26 -7.27 31.18
C LEU A 166 3.77 -7.51 31.02
N LEU A 167 4.50 -7.60 32.13
CA LEU A 167 5.94 -7.95 32.12
C LEU A 167 6.16 -9.35 31.55
N SER A 168 5.29 -10.32 31.87
CA SER A 168 5.33 -11.65 31.28
C SER A 168 5.14 -11.62 29.76
N GLN A 169 4.20 -10.80 29.25
CA GLN A 169 3.99 -10.61 27.82
C GLN A 169 5.21 -9.99 27.13
N GLN A 170 5.79 -8.93 27.73
CA GLN A 170 7.00 -8.28 27.22
C GLN A 170 8.17 -9.27 27.11
N ASN A 171 8.47 -10.01 28.19
CA ASN A 171 9.55 -11.00 28.22
C ASN A 171 9.36 -12.12 27.18
N ILE A 172 8.11 -12.53 26.91
CA ILE A 172 7.80 -13.51 25.85
C ILE A 172 8.02 -12.92 24.46
N GLU A 173 7.67 -11.65 24.23
CA GLU A 173 7.90 -10.98 22.95
C GLU A 173 9.40 -10.77 22.69
N GLU A 174 10.15 -10.27 23.68
CA GLU A 174 11.62 -10.16 23.62
C GLU A 174 12.30 -11.51 23.32
N ALA A 175 11.90 -12.58 24.02
CA ALA A 175 12.44 -13.93 23.80
C ALA A 175 12.08 -14.48 22.40
N ASN A 176 10.90 -14.21 21.87
CA ASN A 176 10.53 -14.58 20.50
C ASN A 176 11.36 -13.81 19.47
N ILE A 177 11.61 -12.51 19.71
CA ILE A 177 12.46 -11.66 18.88
C ILE A 177 13.91 -12.16 18.86
N GLU A 178 14.48 -12.54 20.02
CA GLU A 178 15.81 -13.13 20.10
C GLU A 178 15.88 -14.50 19.40
N LEU A 179 14.87 -15.36 19.63
CA LEU A 179 14.78 -16.68 19.00
C LEU A 179 14.72 -16.58 17.47
N ILE A 180 13.98 -15.61 16.92
CA ILE A 180 13.97 -15.34 15.46
C ILE A 180 15.36 -14.94 14.97
N LYS A 181 16.03 -13.98 15.63
CA LYS A 181 17.38 -13.52 15.25
C LYS A 181 18.37 -14.68 15.24
N SER A 182 18.39 -15.48 16.30
CA SER A 182 19.26 -16.67 16.43
C SER A 182 18.97 -17.73 15.36
N LYS A 183 17.70 -17.96 15.00
CA LYS A 183 17.34 -18.93 13.95
C LYS A 183 17.66 -18.43 12.54
N VAL A 184 17.53 -17.13 12.26
CA VAL A 184 17.97 -16.53 11.00
C VAL A 184 19.50 -16.60 10.86
N GLU A 185 20.24 -16.27 11.93
CA GLU A 185 21.72 -16.38 11.94
C GLU A 185 22.19 -17.84 11.72
N LEU A 186 21.59 -18.79 12.43
CA LEU A 186 21.87 -20.22 12.25
C LEU A 186 21.58 -20.69 10.82
N ALA A 187 20.44 -20.30 10.24
CA ALA A 187 20.07 -20.67 8.88
C ALA A 187 20.98 -20.01 7.83
N ASN A 188 21.34 -18.74 8.00
CA ASN A 188 22.31 -18.04 7.16
C ASN A 188 23.67 -18.77 7.17
N SER A 189 24.16 -19.14 8.35
CA SER A 189 25.42 -19.89 8.51
C SER A 189 25.35 -21.31 7.96
N GLN A 190 24.23 -22.02 8.13
CA GLN A 190 24.07 -23.42 7.70
C GLN A 190 23.91 -23.55 6.18
N TYR A 191 23.20 -22.62 5.54
CA TYR A 191 22.87 -22.70 4.11
C TYR A 191 23.75 -21.79 3.23
N GLY A 192 24.58 -20.91 3.82
CA GLY A 192 25.43 -19.98 3.06
C GLY A 192 24.68 -18.81 2.46
N VAL A 193 23.62 -18.34 3.12
CA VAL A 193 22.66 -17.36 2.61
C VAL A 193 22.59 -16.09 3.48
N THR A 194 21.85 -15.08 3.04
CA THR A 194 21.74 -13.78 3.75
C THR A 194 20.27 -13.35 3.87
N LEU A 195 19.49 -14.13 4.61
CA LEU A 195 18.14 -13.76 5.04
C LEU A 195 18.20 -12.59 6.04
N LEU A 196 17.19 -11.72 5.99
CA LEU A 196 17.10 -10.51 6.81
C LEU A 196 16.11 -10.69 7.97
N ASN A 197 16.52 -10.33 9.18
CA ASN A 197 15.70 -10.44 10.40
C ASN A 197 14.35 -9.71 10.30
N ASN A 198 14.35 -8.49 9.73
CA ASN A 198 13.16 -7.64 9.67
C ASN A 198 11.96 -8.28 8.95
N LEU A 199 12.21 -9.14 7.95
CA LEU A 199 11.16 -9.87 7.23
C LEU A 199 10.39 -10.85 8.12
N TYR A 200 11.04 -11.42 9.14
CA TYR A 200 10.44 -12.37 10.07
C TYR A 200 9.93 -11.69 11.34
N LEU A 201 10.57 -10.61 11.77
CA LEU A 201 10.11 -9.79 12.90
C LEU A 201 8.81 -9.04 12.57
N GLY A 202 8.68 -8.44 11.38
CA GLY A 202 7.41 -7.83 10.96
C GLY A 202 6.26 -8.84 10.89
N LEU A 203 6.54 -10.09 10.50
CA LEU A 203 5.53 -11.15 10.54
C LEU A 203 5.18 -11.61 11.97
N LEU A 204 6.10 -11.47 12.94
CA LEU A 204 5.79 -11.69 14.36
C LEU A 204 4.89 -10.56 14.90
N GLU A 205 5.18 -9.31 14.51
CA GLU A 205 4.36 -8.12 14.82
C GLU A 205 2.94 -8.23 14.22
N ASP A 206 2.80 -8.79 13.01
CA ASP A 206 1.52 -9.17 12.38
C ASP A 206 0.79 -10.33 13.12
N GLY A 207 1.35 -10.86 14.21
CA GLY A 207 0.73 -11.89 15.05
C GLY A 207 0.95 -13.33 14.58
N LYS A 208 1.97 -13.61 13.74
CA LYS A 208 2.23 -14.97 13.24
C LYS A 208 2.96 -15.83 14.28
N ASP A 209 2.52 -17.08 14.42
CA ASP A 209 3.11 -18.06 15.34
C ASP A 209 4.62 -18.25 15.11
N ILE A 210 5.37 -18.24 16.22
CA ILE A 210 6.82 -18.41 16.28
C ILE A 210 7.30 -19.73 15.64
N ASN A 211 6.56 -20.84 15.80
CA ASN A 211 6.96 -22.13 15.24
C ASN A 211 6.85 -22.13 13.71
N SER A 212 5.78 -21.51 13.19
CA SER A 212 5.54 -21.27 11.77
C SER A 212 6.61 -20.36 11.17
N LEU A 213 7.05 -19.33 11.90
CA LEU A 213 8.16 -18.47 11.50
C LEU A 213 9.50 -19.24 11.44
N ILE A 214 9.81 -20.04 12.46
CA ILE A 214 11.02 -20.89 12.48
C ILE A 214 11.03 -21.87 11.28
N LYS A 215 9.87 -22.46 10.93
CA LYS A 215 9.73 -23.29 9.74
C LYS A 215 9.99 -22.49 8.44
N MET A 216 9.42 -21.29 8.33
CA MET A 216 9.64 -20.40 7.18
C MET A 216 11.09 -19.94 7.03
N ILE A 217 11.82 -19.70 8.13
CA ILE A 217 13.24 -19.32 8.09
C ILE A 217 14.05 -20.44 7.41
N ASN A 218 13.89 -21.68 7.88
CA ASN A 218 14.61 -22.83 7.32
C ASN A 218 14.21 -23.10 5.86
N GLU A 219 12.92 -23.12 5.55
CA GLU A 219 12.44 -23.32 4.18
C GLU A 219 12.93 -22.24 3.20
N ASN A 220 12.98 -20.98 3.63
CA ASN A 220 13.47 -19.90 2.79
C ASN A 220 15.00 -19.97 2.61
N ALA A 221 15.74 -20.39 3.63
CA ALA A 221 17.20 -20.58 3.53
C ALA A 221 17.54 -21.69 2.53
N GLU A 222 16.85 -22.83 2.63
CA GLU A 222 17.00 -23.96 1.71
C GLU A 222 16.67 -23.57 0.27
N LYS A 223 15.51 -22.94 0.04
CA LYS A 223 15.12 -22.45 -1.30
C LYS A 223 16.10 -21.42 -1.86
N THR A 224 16.59 -20.50 -1.02
CA THR A 224 17.57 -19.47 -1.44
C THR A 224 18.91 -20.11 -1.84
N LYS A 225 19.35 -21.15 -1.11
CA LYS A 225 20.56 -21.91 -1.46
C LYS A 225 20.39 -22.64 -2.80
N ILE A 226 19.29 -23.37 -2.97
CA ILE A 226 19.02 -24.13 -4.22
C ILE A 226 19.04 -23.19 -5.44
N VAL A 227 18.34 -22.06 -5.36
CA VAL A 227 18.32 -21.05 -6.44
C VAL A 227 19.71 -20.45 -6.71
N ALA A 228 20.56 -20.31 -5.69
CA ALA A 228 21.95 -19.86 -5.87
C ALA A 228 22.82 -20.93 -6.56
N GLU A 229 22.72 -22.20 -6.13
CA GLU A 229 23.44 -23.33 -6.71
C GLU A 229 23.01 -23.59 -8.17
N GLU A 230 21.71 -23.49 -8.48
CA GLU A 230 21.17 -23.55 -9.85
C GLU A 230 21.70 -22.39 -10.72
N ALA A 231 21.72 -21.16 -10.19
CA ALA A 231 22.22 -19.99 -10.92
C ALA A 231 23.74 -20.01 -11.14
N GLU A 232 24.52 -20.65 -10.25
CA GLU A 232 25.95 -20.89 -10.48
C GLU A 232 26.17 -21.98 -11.53
N ALA A 233 25.43 -23.10 -11.43
CA ALA A 233 25.49 -24.18 -12.42
C ALA A 233 25.09 -23.69 -13.83
N GLU A 234 24.09 -22.81 -13.96
CA GLU A 234 23.74 -22.20 -15.26
C GLU A 234 24.88 -21.32 -15.80
N ARG A 235 25.51 -20.49 -14.96
CA ARG A 235 26.66 -19.66 -15.37
C ARG A 235 27.81 -20.51 -15.90
N LEU A 236 28.16 -21.57 -15.18
CA LEU A 236 29.21 -22.52 -15.58
C LEU A 236 28.84 -23.24 -16.89
N ALA A 237 27.58 -23.66 -17.05
CA ALA A 237 27.09 -24.28 -18.29
C ALA A 237 27.10 -23.31 -19.48
N ILE A 238 26.78 -22.03 -19.26
CA ILE A 238 26.88 -20.96 -20.27
C ILE A 238 28.35 -20.71 -20.66
N GLU A 239 29.28 -20.75 -19.71
CA GLU A 239 30.71 -20.59 -19.97
C GLU A 239 31.31 -21.80 -20.71
N ALA A 240 30.99 -23.02 -20.29
CA ALA A 240 31.37 -24.24 -21.00
C ALA A 240 30.89 -24.22 -22.46
N ARG A 241 29.60 -23.91 -22.70
CA ARG A 241 29.04 -23.75 -24.05
C ARG A 241 29.74 -22.65 -24.88
N LYS A 242 30.29 -21.61 -24.25
CA LYS A 242 31.10 -20.59 -24.95
C LYS A 242 32.50 -21.11 -25.29
N ALA A 243 33.12 -21.90 -24.40
CA ALA A 243 34.42 -22.53 -24.63
C ALA A 243 34.35 -23.58 -25.76
N GLU A 244 33.36 -24.47 -25.72
CA GLU A 244 33.09 -25.46 -26.78
C GLU A 244 32.90 -24.81 -28.15
N ARG A 245 32.12 -23.71 -28.21
CA ARG A 245 31.92 -22.94 -29.46
C ARG A 245 33.21 -22.33 -29.99
N LYS A 246 34.12 -21.86 -29.13
CA LYS A 246 35.45 -21.38 -29.56
C LYS A 246 36.31 -22.52 -30.10
N ILE A 247 36.41 -23.64 -29.37
CA ILE A 247 37.19 -24.81 -29.79
C ILE A 247 36.67 -25.34 -31.14
N LYS A 248 35.35 -25.42 -31.32
CA LYS A 248 34.76 -25.82 -32.61
C LYS A 248 35.10 -24.80 -33.71
N LEU A 249 34.92 -23.51 -33.48
CA LEU A 249 35.25 -22.47 -34.47
C LEU A 249 36.74 -22.48 -34.85
N GLU A 250 37.65 -22.74 -33.91
CA GLU A 250 39.08 -22.90 -34.20
C GLU A 250 39.38 -24.18 -34.99
N ALA A 251 38.71 -25.30 -34.67
CA ALA A 251 38.82 -26.54 -35.43
C ALA A 251 38.27 -26.39 -36.87
N ASP A 252 37.11 -25.76 -37.04
CA ASP A 252 36.49 -25.47 -38.34
C ASP A 252 37.41 -24.54 -39.17
N ASN A 253 37.99 -23.50 -38.57
CA ASN A 253 38.98 -22.63 -39.22
C ASN A 253 40.27 -23.39 -39.63
N VAL A 254 40.74 -24.35 -38.85
CA VAL A 254 41.89 -25.19 -39.19
C VAL A 254 41.54 -26.21 -40.28
N ALA A 255 40.32 -26.74 -40.29
CA ALA A 255 39.82 -27.61 -41.35
C ALA A 255 39.71 -26.85 -42.67
N GLN A 256 39.14 -25.64 -42.67
CA GLN A 256 39.06 -24.77 -43.85
C GLN A 256 40.45 -24.48 -44.42
N LYS A 257 41.39 -24.00 -43.61
CA LYS A 257 42.78 -23.73 -44.05
C LYS A 257 43.50 -24.96 -44.63
N LYS A 258 43.14 -26.17 -44.19
CA LYS A 258 43.65 -27.43 -44.79
C LYS A 258 42.98 -27.72 -46.13
N ALA A 259 41.65 -27.55 -46.23
CA ALA A 259 40.90 -27.73 -47.48
C ALA A 259 41.35 -26.72 -48.56
N ASP A 260 41.53 -25.45 -48.18
CA ASP A 260 42.05 -24.38 -49.05
C ASP A 260 43.44 -24.76 -49.60
N ARG A 261 44.34 -25.26 -48.74
CA ARG A 261 45.66 -25.77 -49.12
C ARG A 261 45.60 -26.95 -50.09
N VAL A 262 44.78 -27.95 -49.79
CA VAL A 262 44.63 -29.15 -50.64
C VAL A 262 44.04 -28.77 -51.99
N ASN A 263 43.08 -27.83 -52.04
CA ASN A 263 42.55 -27.30 -53.28
C ASN A 263 43.61 -26.51 -54.06
N HIS A 264 44.42 -25.68 -53.41
CA HIS A 264 45.52 -24.96 -54.06
C HIS A 264 46.59 -25.91 -54.62
N GLU A 265 47.01 -26.91 -53.86
CA GLU A 265 47.94 -27.96 -54.28
C GLU A 265 47.36 -28.76 -55.48
N ARG A 266 46.05 -29.07 -55.45
CA ARG A 266 45.34 -29.72 -56.56
C ARG A 266 45.24 -28.84 -57.82
N GLN A 267 45.07 -27.52 -57.68
CA GLN A 267 45.07 -26.60 -58.83
C GLN A 267 46.46 -26.50 -59.46
N ILE A 268 47.53 -26.41 -58.66
CA ILE A 268 48.92 -26.44 -59.14
C ILE A 268 49.19 -27.73 -59.94
N GLU A 269 48.72 -28.88 -59.46
CA GLU A 269 48.95 -30.16 -60.16
C GLU A 269 48.08 -30.30 -61.43
N LEU A 270 46.85 -29.77 -61.42
CA LEU A 270 46.02 -29.62 -62.63
C LEU A 270 46.68 -28.69 -63.67
N GLU A 271 47.33 -27.62 -63.24
CA GLU A 271 48.01 -26.67 -64.09
C GLU A 271 49.30 -27.24 -64.69
N LYS A 272 50.16 -27.89 -63.89
CA LYS A 272 51.30 -28.67 -64.39
C LYS A 272 50.87 -29.75 -65.38
N ARG A 273 49.77 -30.46 -65.11
CA ARG A 273 49.26 -31.49 -66.03
C ARG A 273 48.77 -30.87 -67.34
N ARG A 274 48.06 -29.73 -67.27
CA ARG A 274 47.71 -28.93 -68.46
C ARG A 274 48.96 -28.44 -69.21
N GLU A 275 50.04 -28.09 -68.53
CA GLU A 275 51.32 -27.77 -69.17
C GLU A 275 51.98 -28.99 -69.83
N ALA A 276 52.02 -30.14 -69.16
CA ALA A 276 52.55 -31.38 -69.71
C ALA A 276 51.75 -31.85 -70.94
N ASP A 277 50.41 -31.74 -70.90
CA ASP A 277 49.55 -32.11 -72.02
C ASP A 277 49.64 -31.05 -73.16
N ARG A 278 49.84 -29.75 -72.86
CA ARG A 278 50.21 -28.72 -73.86
C ARG A 278 51.59 -28.97 -74.48
N ALA A 279 52.56 -29.44 -73.69
CA ALA A 279 53.91 -29.73 -74.15
C ALA A 279 53.96 -31.00 -75.02
N LYS A 280 53.18 -32.05 -74.66
CA LYS A 280 52.95 -33.20 -75.54
C LYS A 280 52.28 -32.79 -76.85
N TRP A 281 51.21 -32.01 -76.79
CA TRP A 281 50.54 -31.52 -78.00
C TRP A 281 51.54 -30.81 -78.92
N LYS A 282 52.33 -29.87 -78.38
CA LYS A 282 53.39 -29.20 -79.15
C LYS A 282 54.43 -30.19 -79.71
N ALA A 283 54.93 -31.11 -78.91
CA ALA A 283 55.93 -32.08 -79.38
C ALA A 283 55.36 -33.07 -80.42
N GLU A 284 54.06 -33.36 -80.39
CA GLU A 284 53.37 -34.21 -81.37
C GLU A 284 53.05 -33.43 -82.65
N GLU A 285 52.68 -32.14 -82.54
CA GLU A 285 52.53 -31.20 -83.67
C GLU A 285 53.89 -30.90 -84.35
N GLU A 286 54.96 -30.77 -83.57
CA GLU A 286 56.34 -30.56 -84.03
C GLU A 286 56.93 -31.85 -84.65
N ALA A 287 56.68 -33.03 -84.07
CA ALA A 287 57.05 -34.32 -84.65
C ALA A 287 56.24 -34.67 -85.91
N GLU A 288 54.97 -34.27 -86.00
CA GLU A 288 54.18 -34.44 -87.23
C GLU A 288 54.63 -33.44 -88.30
N SER A 289 55.09 -32.23 -87.93
CA SER A 289 55.78 -31.31 -88.84
C SER A 289 57.11 -31.92 -89.34
N GLU A 290 57.93 -32.48 -88.46
CA GLU A 290 59.17 -33.18 -88.86
C GLU A 290 58.89 -34.39 -89.76
N ARG A 291 57.81 -35.15 -89.51
CA ARG A 291 57.38 -36.24 -90.39
C ARG A 291 56.93 -35.73 -91.76
N LEU A 292 56.13 -34.67 -91.82
CA LEU A 292 55.65 -34.09 -93.07
C LEU A 292 56.81 -33.52 -93.89
N ASP A 293 57.80 -32.90 -93.25
CA ASP A 293 59.00 -32.42 -93.95
C ASP A 293 60.00 -33.55 -94.28
N ALA A 294 60.08 -34.61 -93.49
CA ALA A 294 60.84 -35.81 -93.84
C ALA A 294 60.24 -36.55 -95.05
N ILE A 295 58.91 -36.72 -95.10
CA ILE A 295 58.20 -37.32 -96.24
C ILE A 295 58.44 -36.49 -97.51
N LYS A 296 58.27 -35.15 -97.46
CA LYS A 296 58.58 -34.26 -98.60
C LYS A 296 60.04 -34.32 -99.07
N LYS A 297 60.97 -34.73 -98.21
CA LYS A 297 62.41 -34.83 -98.52
C LYS A 297 62.75 -36.18 -99.13
N GLU A 298 62.17 -37.26 -98.60
CA GLU A 298 62.48 -38.63 -99.00
C GLU A 298 61.70 -39.13 -100.23
N GLU A 299 60.52 -38.55 -100.54
CA GLU A 299 59.77 -38.82 -101.79
C GLU A 299 60.51 -38.36 -103.09
N SER A 300 61.77 -37.94 -102.99
CA SER A 300 62.59 -37.44 -104.10
C SER A 300 63.77 -38.33 -104.51
N ARG A 301 63.87 -39.61 -104.07
CA ARG A 301 64.99 -40.49 -104.50
C ARG A 301 64.84 -42.03 -104.62
N VAL A 302 63.82 -42.49 -105.38
CA VAL A 302 63.88 -43.66 -106.32
C VAL A 302 64.28 -45.07 -105.79
N ASN A 303 63.27 -45.98 -105.75
CA ASN A 303 63.25 -47.46 -106.02
C ASN A 303 64.23 -48.43 -105.29
N GLU A 304 63.96 -49.72 -104.99
CA GLU A 304 62.82 -50.68 -104.99
C GLU A 304 63.33 -52.01 -104.33
N ALA A 305 62.62 -53.11 -104.03
CA ALA A 305 61.24 -53.40 -103.55
C ALA A 305 61.07 -54.95 -103.32
N LYS A 306 59.94 -55.39 -102.72
CA LYS A 306 59.47 -56.81 -102.54
C LYS A 306 60.30 -57.71 -101.58
N VAL A 307 59.78 -58.70 -100.84
CA VAL A 307 58.59 -59.61 -100.89
C VAL A 307 58.09 -59.83 -99.43
N ILE A 308 56.84 -59.53 -98.98
CA ILE A 308 55.58 -60.33 -99.00
C ILE A 308 55.70 -61.67 -98.19
N ILE A 309 54.83 -62.17 -97.29
CA ILE A 309 53.53 -61.88 -96.58
C ILE A 309 53.43 -62.89 -95.37
N PRO A 310 52.54 -62.89 -94.32
CA PRO A 310 51.26 -62.19 -94.00
C PRO A 310 51.41 -61.21 -92.78
N GLY A 311 50.47 -60.85 -91.87
CA GLY A 311 49.06 -61.19 -91.53
C GLY A 311 48.88 -62.15 -90.31
N PRO A 312 47.73 -62.19 -89.58
CA PRO A 312 46.41 -61.62 -89.91
C PRO A 312 45.95 -60.43 -89.02
N SER A 313 44.79 -59.87 -89.35
CA SER A 313 44.22 -58.61 -88.83
C SER A 313 43.24 -58.78 -87.66
N LYS A 314 42.98 -57.67 -86.92
CA LYS A 314 41.65 -57.04 -86.64
C LYS A 314 41.79 -55.95 -85.54
N VAL A 315 40.94 -54.90 -85.40
CA VAL A 315 40.12 -54.07 -86.33
C VAL A 315 39.44 -52.98 -85.47
N VAL A 316 39.50 -51.69 -85.89
CA VAL A 316 38.55 -50.58 -85.49
C VAL A 316 38.63 -50.21 -83.97
N GLU A 317 38.35 -49.00 -83.46
CA GLU A 317 37.36 -47.97 -83.83
C GLU A 317 37.79 -46.51 -83.56
N GLN A 318 37.10 -45.55 -84.20
CA GLN A 318 37.22 -44.11 -83.95
C GLN A 318 36.15 -43.64 -82.95
N ALA A 319 36.51 -42.88 -81.91
CA ALA A 319 35.53 -42.23 -81.02
C ALA A 319 35.91 -40.79 -80.66
N LYS A 320 35.07 -39.86 -81.15
CA LYS A 320 35.14 -38.40 -81.06
C LYS A 320 35.41 -37.85 -79.65
N LEU A 321 36.08 -36.69 -79.61
CA LEU A 321 36.01 -35.77 -78.46
C LEU A 321 34.55 -35.46 -78.10
N LYS A 322 34.28 -35.40 -76.79
CA LYS A 322 33.33 -34.45 -76.21
C LYS A 322 34.06 -33.71 -75.08
N ALA A 323 34.11 -32.38 -75.17
CA ALA A 323 34.50 -31.55 -74.05
C ALA A 323 33.25 -31.27 -73.19
N THR A 324 33.42 -31.29 -71.88
CA THR A 324 32.39 -30.89 -70.91
C THR A 324 32.98 -29.81 -70.03
N GLU A 325 32.42 -28.60 -70.10
CA GLU A 325 32.76 -27.53 -69.18
C GLU A 325 31.85 -27.59 -67.95
N THR A 326 32.39 -27.25 -66.78
CA THR A 326 31.66 -27.25 -65.51
C THR A 326 31.64 -25.83 -64.97
N TYR A 327 30.44 -25.33 -64.69
CA TYR A 327 30.21 -24.00 -64.15
C TYR A 327 29.73 -24.11 -62.71
N THR A 328 30.04 -23.11 -61.88
CA THR A 328 29.62 -23.07 -60.47
C THR A 328 28.79 -21.81 -60.25
N VAL A 329 27.61 -21.96 -59.65
CA VAL A 329 26.64 -20.88 -59.44
C VAL A 329 26.37 -20.75 -57.94
N THR A 330 26.21 -19.53 -57.45
CA THR A 330 25.77 -19.24 -56.07
C THR A 330 24.56 -18.31 -56.09
N GLY A 331 23.59 -18.59 -55.22
CA GLY A 331 22.33 -17.87 -55.12
C GLY A 331 21.67 -18.13 -53.76
N THR A 332 20.47 -17.59 -53.54
CA THR A 332 19.65 -17.97 -52.39
C THR A 332 19.03 -19.35 -52.59
N GLU A 333 18.65 -20.04 -51.50
CA GLU A 333 18.00 -21.37 -51.49
C GLU A 333 16.92 -21.50 -52.59
N THR A 334 15.92 -20.61 -52.59
CA THR A 334 14.81 -20.58 -53.59
C THR A 334 15.24 -20.30 -55.04
N GLN A 335 16.46 -19.79 -55.27
CA GLN A 335 17.03 -19.63 -56.61
C GLN A 335 17.80 -20.87 -57.07
N LEU A 336 18.31 -21.67 -56.13
CA LEU A 336 18.95 -22.94 -56.42
C LEU A 336 17.89 -24.01 -56.68
N ASP A 337 16.80 -24.06 -55.89
CA ASP A 337 15.65 -24.95 -56.11
C ASP A 337 15.09 -24.81 -57.55
N ALA A 338 14.86 -23.57 -57.99
CA ALA A 338 14.33 -23.26 -59.33
C ALA A 338 15.35 -23.53 -60.46
N LEU A 339 16.65 -23.56 -60.15
CA LEU A 339 17.70 -23.92 -61.10
C LEU A 339 17.84 -25.45 -61.21
N GLU A 340 17.73 -26.17 -60.10
CA GLU A 340 17.65 -27.64 -60.04
C GLU A 340 16.46 -28.16 -60.89
N GLU A 341 15.27 -27.61 -60.69
CA GLU A 341 14.07 -27.99 -61.46
C GLU A 341 14.29 -27.80 -62.97
N TYR A 342 14.81 -26.64 -63.40
CA TYR A 342 15.11 -26.36 -64.81
C TYR A 342 16.21 -27.27 -65.40
N LEU A 343 17.27 -27.59 -64.64
CA LEU A 343 18.34 -28.47 -65.09
C LEU A 343 17.85 -29.91 -65.27
N ASN A 344 17.02 -30.39 -64.34
CA ASN A 344 16.41 -31.72 -64.40
C ASN A 344 15.48 -31.86 -65.62
N ASP A 345 14.57 -30.90 -65.84
CA ASP A 345 13.63 -30.90 -66.97
C ASP A 345 14.33 -30.91 -68.35
N ASN A 346 15.52 -30.30 -68.44
CA ASN A 346 16.31 -30.24 -69.68
C ASN A 346 17.39 -31.34 -69.76
N GLY A 347 17.46 -32.25 -68.79
CA GLY A 347 18.36 -33.41 -68.80
C GLY A 347 19.85 -33.09 -68.54
N TYR A 348 20.15 -32.00 -67.84
CA TYR A 348 21.52 -31.63 -67.48
C TYR A 348 21.93 -32.20 -66.11
N THR A 349 23.07 -32.89 -66.04
CA THR A 349 23.62 -33.42 -64.77
C THR A 349 24.36 -32.35 -63.98
N TRP A 350 23.98 -32.18 -62.72
CA TRP A 350 24.60 -31.31 -61.72
C TRP A 350 24.91 -32.11 -60.44
N ILE A 351 25.71 -31.53 -59.51
CA ILE A 351 26.21 -32.14 -58.26
C ILE A 351 26.33 -31.04 -57.20
#